data_AF-A0A350CJH9-F1
#
_entry.id   AF-A0A350CJH9-F1
#
_cell.length_a   1.000
_cell.length_b   1.000
_cell.length_c   1.000
_cell.angle_alpha   90.00
_cell.angle_beta   90.00
_cell.angle_gamma   90.00
#
_symmetry.space_group_name_H-M   'P 1'
#
loop_
_entity.id
_entity.type
_entity.pdbx_description
1 polymer ?
#
loop_
_entity_poly.entity_id
_entity_poly.type
_entity_poly.pdbx_seq_one_letter_code
_entity_poly.pdbx_strand_id
1 'polypeptide(L)'
;MPLEPRDNEGITGRVPVSYRGVAGALVASDDASTRPAGFNTAAHTALEQLNLDGMFYGCSNIKMRDITDGTSNTIMIGESRTSVYVKDGQQMDYWQFGCPQSGGWVYGGLGGTEYSEGLGSAVVKINANIDPTIHGVLMEMSFGSYHVGGAQFAMADGSVRFISENVDLRLYQSLATRGNGEIVGDF
;
A
#
# COMPACT_ATOMS: atom_id res chain seq x y z
N MET A 1 0.41 19.01 -0.24
CA MET A 1 -0.98 19.34 0.05
C MET A 1 -1.83 18.24 -0.55
N PRO A 2 -2.90 17.80 0.13
CA PRO A 2 -3.88 16.88 -0.42
C PRO A 2 -4.36 17.36 -1.79
N LEU A 3 -4.76 16.43 -2.67
CA LEU A 3 -5.41 16.82 -3.92
C LEU A 3 -6.77 17.41 -3.61
N GLU A 4 -7.08 18.51 -4.28
CA GLU A 4 -8.37 19.18 -4.15
C GLU A 4 -9.50 18.29 -4.69
N PRO A 5 -10.71 18.38 -4.10
CA PRO A 5 -11.88 17.72 -4.65
C PRO A 5 -12.11 18.13 -6.11
N ARG A 6 -12.40 17.16 -6.97
CA ARG A 6 -12.68 17.39 -8.40
C ARG A 6 -13.73 16.41 -8.90
N ASP A 7 -14.35 16.74 -10.03
CA ASP A 7 -15.10 15.75 -10.79
C ASP A 7 -14.08 14.82 -11.48
N ASN A 8 -14.10 13.54 -11.10
CA ASN A 8 -13.24 12.50 -11.65
C ASN A 8 -14.08 11.23 -11.83
N GLU A 9 -14.11 10.67 -13.04
CA GLU A 9 -15.02 9.57 -13.43
C GLU A 9 -16.52 9.87 -13.20
N GLY A 10 -16.94 11.13 -13.35
CA GLY A 10 -18.35 11.53 -13.22
C GLY A 10 -18.86 11.56 -11.77
N ILE A 11 -17.97 11.53 -10.79
CA ILE A 11 -18.30 11.63 -9.37
C ILE A 11 -18.00 13.05 -8.90
N THR A 12 -19.05 13.84 -8.74
CA THR A 12 -18.94 15.22 -8.26
C THR A 12 -18.38 15.27 -6.84
N GLY A 13 -17.31 16.06 -6.64
CA GLY A 13 -16.70 16.25 -5.32
C GLY A 13 -15.94 15.03 -4.80
N ARG A 14 -15.51 14.13 -5.69
CA ARG A 14 -14.65 12.99 -5.33
C ARG A 14 -13.39 13.52 -4.65
N VAL A 15 -12.88 12.76 -3.69
CA VAL A 15 -11.59 13.00 -3.01
C VAL A 15 -10.75 11.71 -3.02
N PRO A 16 -9.41 11.81 -3.02
CA PRO A 16 -8.56 10.65 -2.81
C PRO A 16 -8.73 10.06 -1.41
N VAL A 17 -8.34 8.80 -1.25
CA VAL A 17 -8.21 8.19 0.07
C VAL A 17 -6.94 8.69 0.77
N SER A 18 -7.08 8.99 2.06
CA SER A 18 -5.96 9.37 2.93
C SER A 18 -5.39 8.18 3.71
N TYR A 19 -6.08 7.03 3.66
CA TYR A 19 -5.69 5.79 4.31
C TYR A 19 -5.94 4.64 3.35
N ARG A 20 -4.99 3.71 3.28
CA ARG A 20 -5.04 2.52 2.41
C ARG A 20 -4.82 1.25 3.23
N GLY A 21 -5.39 0.15 2.75
CA GLY A 21 -5.18 -1.16 3.34
C GLY A 21 -3.77 -1.69 3.08
N VAL A 22 -3.21 -2.45 4.01
CA VAL A 22 -1.88 -3.07 3.84
C VAL A 22 -2.02 -4.38 3.07
N ALA A 23 -1.46 -4.40 1.86
CA ALA A 23 -1.43 -5.58 0.99
C ALA A 23 -0.27 -6.52 1.27
N GLY A 24 0.83 -6.01 1.81
CA GLY A 24 1.96 -6.85 2.18
C GLY A 24 3.29 -6.14 2.24
N ALA A 25 4.34 -6.92 2.46
CA ALA A 25 5.71 -6.43 2.58
C ALA A 25 6.39 -6.12 1.24
N LEU A 26 6.17 -6.97 0.23
CA LEU A 26 6.95 -6.96 -1.02
C LEU A 26 6.07 -6.85 -2.27
N VAL A 27 4.94 -6.14 -2.17
CA VAL A 27 4.06 -5.88 -3.31
C VAL A 27 4.61 -4.67 -4.07
N ALA A 28 5.09 -4.88 -5.29
CA ALA A 28 5.91 -3.91 -6.01
C ALA A 28 5.18 -3.15 -7.12
N SER A 29 3.93 -3.51 -7.43
CA SER A 29 3.11 -2.90 -8.49
C SER A 29 1.65 -3.35 -8.40
N ASP A 30 0.77 -2.74 -9.19
CA ASP A 30 -0.57 -3.26 -9.43
C ASP A 30 -0.57 -4.59 -10.21
N ASP A 31 0.20 -4.65 -11.30
CA ASP A 31 0.26 -5.78 -12.24
C ASP A 31 1.68 -6.38 -12.29
N ALA A 32 1.80 -7.70 -12.35
CA ALA A 32 3.08 -8.41 -12.35
C ALA A 32 3.97 -8.04 -13.55
N SER A 33 3.38 -7.58 -14.66
CA SER A 33 4.04 -7.14 -15.89
C SER A 33 4.62 -5.72 -15.79
N THR A 34 4.15 -4.89 -14.85
CA THR A 34 4.63 -3.51 -14.68
C THR A 34 5.68 -3.36 -13.58
N ARG A 35 6.06 -4.47 -12.92
CA ARG A 35 7.12 -4.47 -11.90
C ARG A 35 8.44 -3.91 -12.47
N PRO A 36 9.05 -2.91 -11.82
CA PRO A 36 10.30 -2.34 -12.31
C PRO A 36 11.46 -3.34 -12.24
N ALA A 37 12.51 -3.08 -13.03
CA ALA A 37 13.73 -3.88 -12.99
C ALA A 37 14.30 -3.95 -11.56
N GLY A 38 14.73 -5.14 -11.14
CA GLY A 38 15.17 -5.42 -9.76
C GLY A 38 14.05 -5.88 -8.81
N PHE A 39 12.79 -5.66 -9.17
CA PHE A 39 11.60 -6.10 -8.43
C PHE A 39 10.84 -7.22 -9.14
N ASN A 40 11.33 -7.69 -10.28
CA ASN A 40 10.85 -8.91 -10.93
C ASN A 40 11.63 -10.14 -10.42
N THR A 41 11.49 -10.44 -9.12
CA THR A 41 12.10 -11.63 -8.48
C THR A 41 11.03 -12.51 -7.86
N ALA A 42 11.38 -13.73 -7.44
CA ALA A 42 10.45 -14.64 -6.77
C ALA A 42 9.94 -14.12 -5.41
N ALA A 43 10.60 -13.12 -4.82
CA ALA A 43 10.21 -12.53 -3.54
C ALA A 43 9.17 -11.41 -3.69
N HIS A 44 9.06 -10.79 -4.88
CA HIS A 44 8.18 -9.65 -5.10
C HIS A 44 6.91 -10.06 -5.84
N THR A 45 5.81 -9.49 -5.41
CA THR A 45 4.47 -9.78 -5.90
C THR A 45 3.80 -8.50 -6.43
N ALA A 46 2.58 -8.60 -6.92
CA ALA A 46 1.78 -7.49 -7.45
C ALA A 46 0.35 -7.57 -6.89
N LEU A 47 -0.36 -6.44 -6.82
CA LEU A 47 -1.68 -6.35 -6.21
C LEU A 47 -2.74 -7.20 -6.92
N GLU A 48 -2.54 -7.55 -8.20
CA GLU A 48 -3.38 -8.48 -8.96
C GLU A 48 -3.29 -9.96 -8.51
N GLN A 49 -2.39 -10.30 -7.59
CA GLN A 49 -2.22 -11.67 -7.11
C GLN A 49 -3.05 -11.95 -5.85
N LEU A 50 -3.43 -13.22 -5.66
CA LEU A 50 -4.31 -13.66 -4.56
C LEU A 50 -3.58 -14.14 -3.30
N ASN A 51 -2.26 -14.28 -3.36
CA ASN A 51 -1.44 -14.88 -2.33
C ASN A 51 -0.53 -13.85 -1.64
N LEU A 52 -1.04 -12.64 -1.41
CA LEU A 52 -0.30 -11.59 -0.69
C LEU A 52 -0.25 -11.90 0.82
N ASP A 53 0.70 -11.28 1.52
CA ASP A 53 1.02 -11.56 2.93
C ASP A 53 0.51 -10.50 3.92
N GLY A 54 -0.09 -9.40 3.44
CA GLY A 54 -0.72 -8.38 4.28
C GLY A 54 -2.15 -8.72 4.73
N MET A 55 -2.85 -7.71 5.25
CA MET A 55 -4.20 -7.85 5.79
C MET A 55 -5.31 -7.72 4.74
N PHE A 56 -5.09 -6.93 3.67
CA PHE A 56 -6.10 -6.63 2.66
C PHE A 56 -5.57 -6.77 1.25
N TYR A 57 -6.29 -7.49 0.41
CA TYR A 57 -5.99 -7.64 -1.00
C TYR A 57 -7.23 -8.16 -1.73
N GLY A 58 -7.14 -8.30 -3.05
CA GLY A 58 -8.21 -8.86 -3.87
C GLY A 58 -8.80 -10.14 -3.32
N CYS A 59 -10.11 -10.17 -3.11
CA CYS A 59 -10.82 -11.35 -2.59
C CYS A 59 -10.24 -11.91 -1.28
N SER A 60 -9.54 -11.08 -0.49
CA SER A 60 -8.95 -11.50 0.78
C SER A 60 -10.02 -12.07 1.71
N ASN A 61 -9.72 -13.19 2.36
CA ASN A 61 -10.59 -13.86 3.32
C ASN A 61 -9.88 -14.10 4.66
N ILE A 62 -8.95 -13.20 4.99
CA ILE A 62 -8.11 -13.24 6.19
C ILE A 62 -8.98 -13.19 7.44
N LYS A 63 -8.68 -14.09 8.39
CA LYS A 63 -9.33 -14.18 9.70
C LYS A 63 -8.33 -13.79 10.78
N MET A 64 -8.81 -13.38 11.94
CA MET A 64 -7.95 -13.03 13.09
C MET A 64 -6.95 -14.13 13.46
N ARG A 65 -7.31 -15.40 13.30
CA ARG A 65 -6.43 -16.55 13.57
C ARG A 65 -5.25 -16.68 12.60
N ASP A 66 -5.34 -16.03 11.44
CA ASP A 66 -4.31 -16.08 10.39
C ASP A 66 -3.22 -15.01 10.64
N ILE A 67 -3.36 -14.19 11.69
CA ILE A 67 -2.42 -13.15 12.13
C ILE A 67 -1.47 -13.76 13.17
N THR A 68 -0.56 -14.61 12.71
CA THR A 68 0.33 -15.39 13.57
C THR A 68 1.49 -14.56 14.15
N ASP A 69 1.79 -13.40 13.59
CA ASP A 69 2.83 -12.48 14.09
C ASP A 69 2.34 -11.63 15.28
N GLY A 70 1.04 -11.72 15.58
CA GLY A 70 0.37 -11.02 16.67
C GLY A 70 -0.35 -9.76 16.19
N THR A 71 -1.59 -9.58 16.66
CA THR A 71 -2.46 -8.46 16.21
C THR A 71 -1.90 -7.07 16.54
N SER A 72 -1.06 -6.95 17.57
CA SER A 72 -0.38 -5.71 17.95
C SER A 72 0.90 -5.43 17.15
N ASN A 73 1.35 -6.38 16.33
CA ASN A 73 2.58 -6.33 15.54
C ASN A 73 2.31 -6.38 14.03
N THR A 74 1.05 -6.41 13.61
CA THR A 74 0.67 -6.39 12.19
C THR A 74 -0.03 -5.09 11.87
N ILE A 75 0.52 -4.30 10.95
CA ILE A 75 -0.15 -3.10 10.42
C ILE A 75 -1.28 -3.53 9.47
N MET A 76 -2.41 -2.85 9.58
CA MET A 76 -3.62 -3.18 8.85
C MET A 76 -4.01 -2.06 7.88
N ILE A 77 -3.92 -0.80 8.32
CA ILE A 77 -4.23 0.39 7.51
C ILE A 77 -3.13 1.42 7.75
N GLY A 78 -2.65 2.08 6.69
CA GLY A 78 -1.62 3.12 6.79
C GLY A 78 -2.03 4.42 6.10
N GLU A 79 -1.51 5.54 6.60
CA GLU A 79 -1.65 6.84 5.94
C GLU A 79 -1.07 6.83 4.53
N SER A 80 -1.71 7.59 3.65
CA SER A 80 -1.27 7.80 2.28
C SER A 80 -1.12 9.28 2.00
N ARG A 81 -0.01 9.63 1.35
CA ARG A 81 0.29 10.98 0.93
C ARG A 81 0.03 11.08 -0.55
N THR A 82 -0.92 11.92 -0.93
CA THR A 82 -1.19 12.18 -2.34
C THR A 82 -0.23 13.17 -2.97
N SER A 83 -0.13 13.16 -4.29
CA SER A 83 0.68 14.11 -5.05
C SER A 83 0.20 14.23 -6.49
N VAL A 84 0.24 15.45 -7.03
CA VAL A 84 0.04 15.70 -8.47
C VAL A 84 1.27 15.30 -9.31
N TYR A 85 2.41 15.05 -8.66
CA TYR A 85 3.64 14.67 -9.33
C TYR A 85 3.47 13.31 -10.02
N VAL A 86 3.86 13.24 -11.30
CA VAL A 86 3.81 12.02 -12.10
C VAL A 86 5.22 11.54 -12.40
N LYS A 87 5.50 10.26 -12.16
CA LYS A 87 6.78 9.63 -12.50
C LYS A 87 6.56 8.22 -13.02
N ASP A 88 7.28 7.85 -14.08
CA ASP A 88 7.22 6.50 -14.69
C ASP A 88 5.78 6.06 -15.00
N GLY A 89 4.93 7.02 -15.40
CA GLY A 89 3.51 6.79 -15.71
C GLY A 89 2.57 6.76 -14.49
N GLN A 90 3.10 6.90 -13.27
CA GLN A 90 2.30 6.80 -12.04
C GLN A 90 2.07 8.14 -11.39
N GLN A 91 0.84 8.37 -10.93
CA GLN A 91 0.45 9.47 -10.08
C GLN A 91 0.07 8.92 -8.70
N MET A 92 0.27 9.70 -7.64
CA MET A 92 0.01 9.26 -6.27
C MET A 92 -1.32 9.87 -5.85
N ASP A 93 -2.42 9.51 -6.52
CA ASP A 93 -3.70 10.22 -6.42
C ASP A 93 -4.88 9.42 -5.88
N TYR A 94 -4.72 8.12 -5.62
CA TYR A 94 -5.48 7.29 -4.68
C TYR A 94 -7.02 7.47 -4.71
N TRP A 95 -7.64 7.49 -5.87
CA TRP A 95 -9.08 7.60 -6.12
C TRP A 95 -9.84 6.27 -6.01
N GLN A 96 -9.78 5.54 -4.89
CA GLN A 96 -10.45 4.23 -4.80
C GLN A 96 -11.97 4.26 -5.12
N PHE A 97 -12.72 5.20 -4.56
CA PHE A 97 -14.18 5.18 -4.65
C PHE A 97 -14.66 5.50 -6.06
N GLY A 98 -15.31 4.52 -6.70
CA GLY A 98 -15.80 4.64 -8.07
C GLY A 98 -14.72 4.52 -9.13
N CYS A 99 -13.53 4.01 -8.80
CA CYS A 99 -12.52 3.63 -9.79
C CYS A 99 -13.00 2.38 -10.55
N PRO A 100 -13.27 2.47 -11.88
CA PRO A 100 -13.68 1.33 -12.68
C PRO A 100 -12.64 0.21 -12.69
N GLN A 101 -11.35 0.58 -12.75
CA GLN A 101 -10.22 -0.35 -12.76
C GLN A 101 -10.03 -1.10 -11.42
N SER A 102 -10.57 -0.60 -10.31
CA SER A 102 -10.57 -1.29 -9.01
C SER A 102 -11.75 -2.25 -8.81
N GLY A 103 -12.73 -2.22 -9.72
CA GLY A 103 -13.96 -3.00 -9.66
C GLY A 103 -13.84 -4.36 -10.35
N GLY A 104 -14.51 -5.37 -9.78
CA GLY A 104 -14.67 -6.68 -10.40
C GLY A 104 -13.36 -7.45 -10.57
N TRP A 105 -12.86 -8.03 -9.47
CA TRP A 105 -11.60 -8.77 -9.46
C TRP A 105 -11.54 -9.88 -10.53
N VAL A 106 -10.56 -9.78 -11.43
CA VAL A 106 -10.22 -10.80 -12.42
C VAL A 106 -8.70 -10.93 -12.51
N TYR A 107 -8.16 -12.08 -12.12
CA TYR A 107 -6.72 -12.36 -12.26
C TYR A 107 -6.30 -12.27 -13.74
N GLY A 108 -5.32 -11.42 -14.05
CA GLY A 108 -4.85 -11.16 -15.42
C GLY A 108 -5.91 -10.52 -16.34
N GLY A 109 -6.97 -9.92 -15.78
CA GLY A 109 -7.99 -9.18 -16.52
C GLY A 109 -7.88 -7.68 -16.30
N LEU A 110 -8.68 -6.90 -17.05
CA LEU A 110 -8.73 -5.44 -16.90
C LEU A 110 -9.53 -4.97 -15.66
N GLY A 111 -10.22 -5.90 -14.98
CA GLY A 111 -10.89 -5.65 -13.71
C GLY A 111 -9.93 -5.94 -12.57
N GLY A 112 -9.42 -4.89 -11.93
CA GLY A 112 -8.43 -5.00 -10.87
C GLY A 112 -7.01 -4.58 -11.23
N THR A 113 -6.85 -3.59 -12.10
CA THR A 113 -5.53 -3.10 -12.53
C THR A 113 -5.06 -1.85 -11.79
N GLU A 114 -5.87 -1.31 -10.87
CA GLU A 114 -5.56 -0.11 -10.05
C GLU A 114 -6.03 -0.34 -8.59
N TYR A 115 -5.45 -1.34 -7.93
CA TYR A 115 -5.74 -1.60 -6.51
C TYR A 115 -4.93 -0.71 -5.58
N SER A 116 -3.83 -0.16 -6.08
CA SER A 116 -3.01 0.83 -5.40
C SER A 116 -3.81 2.07 -4.97
N GLU A 117 -4.95 2.31 -5.61
CA GLU A 117 -5.91 3.34 -5.24
C GLU A 117 -6.47 3.17 -3.82
N GLY A 118 -6.56 1.92 -3.33
CA GLY A 118 -7.07 1.58 -2.00
C GLY A 118 -6.12 0.76 -1.14
N LEU A 119 -5.03 0.24 -1.72
CA LEU A 119 -4.06 -0.64 -1.07
C LEU A 119 -2.64 -0.10 -1.20
N GLY A 120 -1.77 -0.44 -0.24
CA GLY A 120 -0.35 -0.08 -0.25
C GLY A 120 0.53 -1.21 0.27
N SER A 121 1.84 -1.02 0.19
CA SER A 121 2.85 -1.98 0.61
C SER A 121 4.04 -1.33 1.30
N ALA A 122 4.73 -2.12 2.12
CA ALA A 122 6.02 -1.77 2.73
C ALA A 122 7.23 -2.07 1.82
N VAL A 123 7.02 -2.28 0.51
CA VAL A 123 8.09 -2.62 -0.44
C VAL A 123 9.20 -1.56 -0.48
N VAL A 124 8.84 -0.31 -0.19
CA VAL A 124 9.75 0.82 -0.02
C VAL A 124 9.41 1.58 1.25
N LYS A 125 10.33 2.46 1.67
CA LYS A 125 10.19 3.31 2.86
C LYS A 125 8.92 4.17 2.83
N ILE A 126 8.45 4.55 4.02
CA ILE A 126 7.41 5.57 4.19
C ILE A 126 7.85 6.88 3.49
N ASN A 127 6.92 7.60 2.89
CA ASN A 127 7.17 8.83 2.13
C ASN A 127 8.09 8.64 0.92
N ALA A 128 8.26 7.41 0.40
CA ALA A 128 9.00 7.19 -0.85
C ALA A 128 8.40 7.99 -2.03
N ASN A 129 7.11 8.32 -1.97
CA ASN A 129 6.42 9.15 -2.96
C ASN A 129 6.92 10.59 -3.12
N ILE A 130 7.83 11.06 -2.26
CA ILE A 130 8.53 12.34 -2.42
C ILE A 130 10.04 12.19 -2.63
N ASP A 131 10.52 10.95 -2.72
CA ASP A 131 11.90 10.66 -3.05
C ASP A 131 12.04 10.48 -4.57
N PRO A 132 12.65 11.44 -5.30
CA PRO A 132 12.74 11.37 -6.75
C PRO A 132 13.65 10.22 -7.24
N THR A 133 14.41 9.57 -6.35
CA THR A 133 15.28 8.45 -6.69
C THR A 133 14.54 7.12 -6.81
N ILE A 134 13.33 7.02 -6.25
CA ILE A 134 12.51 5.80 -6.25
C ILE A 134 11.68 5.71 -7.53
N HIS A 135 11.58 4.53 -8.14
CA HIS A 135 10.78 4.30 -9.34
C HIS A 135 9.29 4.59 -9.08
N GLY A 136 8.60 5.25 -10.02
CA GLY A 136 7.21 5.71 -9.84
C GLY A 136 6.22 4.60 -9.43
N VAL A 137 6.34 3.43 -10.05
CA VAL A 137 5.56 2.22 -9.67
C VAL A 137 5.72 1.83 -8.19
N LEU A 138 6.90 2.00 -7.60
CA LEU A 138 7.10 1.73 -6.16
C LEU A 138 6.62 2.89 -5.29
N MET A 139 6.74 4.12 -5.78
CA MET A 139 6.23 5.31 -5.09
C MET A 139 4.73 5.20 -4.86
N GLU A 140 4.00 4.70 -5.85
CA GLU A 140 2.56 4.49 -5.79
C GLU A 140 2.18 3.47 -4.70
N MET A 141 2.96 2.39 -4.53
CA MET A 141 2.75 1.40 -3.46
C MET A 141 3.01 1.96 -2.07
N SER A 142 3.85 2.98 -1.95
CA SER A 142 4.36 3.45 -0.65
C SER A 142 3.30 4.10 0.23
N PHE A 143 3.32 3.78 1.52
CA PHE A 143 2.61 4.59 2.51
C PHE A 143 3.34 5.91 2.74
N GLY A 144 2.62 6.92 3.21
CA GLY A 144 3.18 8.25 3.41
C GLY A 144 2.24 9.19 4.14
N SER A 145 2.77 10.28 4.67
CA SER A 145 2.00 11.27 5.39
C SER A 145 2.45 12.70 5.06
N TYR A 146 1.56 13.65 5.31
CA TYR A 146 1.92 15.07 5.39
C TYR A 146 2.50 15.44 6.76
N HIS A 147 2.38 14.55 7.75
CA HIS A 147 3.04 14.70 9.03
C HIS A 147 4.56 14.55 8.87
N VAL A 148 5.31 15.34 9.65
CA VAL A 148 6.76 15.32 9.61
C VAL A 148 7.27 14.07 10.33
N GLY A 149 8.22 13.36 9.71
CA GLY A 149 9.00 12.31 10.36
C GLY A 149 8.41 10.90 10.31
N GLY A 150 7.25 10.68 9.70
CA GLY A 150 6.59 9.37 9.68
C GLY A 150 5.13 9.40 9.29
N ALA A 151 4.43 8.30 9.54
CA ALA A 151 3.01 8.12 9.20
C ALA A 151 2.27 7.36 10.31
N GLN A 152 0.96 7.60 10.44
CA GLN A 152 0.11 6.80 11.33
C GLN A 152 -0.31 5.50 10.68
N PHE A 153 -0.33 4.43 11.47
CA PHE A 153 -0.82 3.12 11.08
C PHE A 153 -1.78 2.58 12.14
N ALA A 154 -2.91 2.03 11.69
CA ALA A 154 -3.77 1.21 12.53
C ALA A 154 -3.25 -0.24 12.51
N MET A 155 -3.06 -0.81 13.68
CA MET A 155 -2.68 -2.20 13.89
C MET A 155 -3.92 -3.11 13.81
N ALA A 156 -3.72 -4.41 13.63
CA ALA A 156 -4.81 -5.37 13.55
C ALA A 156 -5.60 -5.54 14.87
N ASP A 157 -5.04 -5.13 16.02
CA ASP A 157 -5.75 -5.06 17.30
C ASP A 157 -6.57 -3.77 17.50
N GLY A 158 -6.54 -2.85 16.53
CA GLY A 158 -7.24 -1.56 16.56
C GLY A 158 -6.46 -0.43 17.25
N SER A 159 -5.28 -0.69 17.78
CA SER A 159 -4.38 0.39 18.24
C SER A 159 -3.84 1.20 17.06
N VAL A 160 -3.45 2.46 17.30
CA VAL A 160 -2.81 3.31 16.30
C VAL A 160 -1.40 3.65 16.76
N ARG A 161 -0.44 3.53 15.85
CA ARG A 161 0.97 3.82 16.10
C ARG A 161 1.52 4.75 15.04
N PHE A 162 2.33 5.71 15.47
CA PHE A 162 3.13 6.53 14.57
C PHE A 162 4.43 5.78 14.28
N ILE A 163 4.70 5.49 13.01
CA ILE A 163 5.92 4.81 12.58
C ILE A 163 6.82 5.83 11.88
N SER A 164 8.06 5.92 12.36
CA SER A 164 9.08 6.82 11.81
C SER A 164 9.39 6.49 10.35
N GLU A 165 9.58 7.50 9.50
CA GLU A 165 10.05 7.29 8.12
C GLU A 165 11.50 6.80 8.04
N ASN A 166 12.22 6.85 9.17
CA ASN A 166 13.58 6.33 9.33
C ASN A 166 13.62 4.94 10.00
N VAL A 167 12.47 4.28 10.18
CA VAL A 167 12.42 2.88 10.64
C VAL A 167 13.26 2.00 9.73
N ASP A 168 13.90 0.96 10.29
CA ASP A 168 14.58 -0.04 9.47
C ASP A 168 13.57 -0.67 8.49
N LEU A 169 13.94 -0.73 7.21
CA LEU A 169 13.02 -1.19 6.17
C LEU A 169 12.59 -2.65 6.39
N ARG A 170 13.47 -3.50 6.94
CA ARG A 170 13.09 -4.90 7.22
C ARG A 170 12.11 -4.97 8.37
N LEU A 171 12.33 -4.19 9.42
CA LEU A 171 11.37 -4.08 10.52
C LEU A 171 10.00 -3.61 10.02
N TYR A 172 9.97 -2.59 9.17
CA TYR A 172 8.73 -2.11 8.56
C TYR A 172 8.04 -3.16 7.68
N GLN A 173 8.81 -3.90 6.89
CA GLN A 173 8.31 -5.01 6.08
C GLN A 173 7.72 -6.12 6.95
N SER A 174 8.38 -6.48 8.06
CA SER A 174 7.86 -7.48 9.01
C SER A 174 6.56 -7.04 9.69
N LEU A 175 6.36 -5.73 9.90
CA LEU A 175 5.07 -5.23 10.38
C LEU A 175 3.95 -5.40 9.34
N ALA A 176 4.30 -5.35 8.05
CA ALA A 176 3.34 -5.41 6.94
C ALA A 176 2.91 -6.84 6.57
N THR A 177 3.48 -7.85 7.22
CA THR A 177 3.07 -9.25 7.08
C THR A 177 2.17 -9.69 8.22
N ARG A 178 1.27 -10.62 7.95
CA ARG A 178 0.41 -11.22 8.97
C ARG A 178 1.01 -12.48 9.63
N GLY A 179 1.97 -13.13 8.98
CA GLY A 179 2.43 -14.45 9.42
C GLY A 179 3.79 -14.94 8.93
N ASN A 180 4.77 -14.05 8.72
CA ASN A 180 6.12 -14.48 8.35
C ASN A 180 7.02 -14.81 9.56
N GLY A 181 6.49 -14.70 10.79
CA GLY A 181 7.11 -15.20 12.02
C GLY A 181 8.26 -14.34 12.52
N GLU A 182 8.35 -13.08 12.12
CA GLU A 182 9.45 -12.21 12.51
C GLU A 182 9.32 -11.73 13.97
N ILE A 183 10.45 -11.68 14.68
CA ILE A 183 10.51 -11.04 15.99
C ILE A 183 10.63 -9.54 15.76
N VAL A 184 9.52 -8.84 15.92
CA VAL A 184 9.44 -7.39 15.83
C VAL A 184 9.94 -6.79 17.17
N GLY A 185 10.95 -5.91 17.10
CA GLY A 185 11.42 -5.12 18.26
C GLY A 185 10.52 -3.92 18.56
N ASP A 186 10.95 -3.01 19.44
CA ASP A 186 10.24 -1.73 19.62
C ASP A 186 10.44 -0.83 18.39
N PHE A 187 9.39 -0.11 17.97
CA PHE A 187 9.34 0.74 16.77
C PHE A 187 8.54 2.02 16.97
#